data_AF-A0A9Q0Y8B4-F1
#
_entry.id   AF-A0A9Q0Y8B4-F1
#
_cell.length_a   1.000
_cell.length_b   1.000
_cell.length_c   1.000
_cell.angle_alpha   90.00
_cell.angle_beta   90.00
_cell.angle_gamma   90.00
#
_symmetry.space_group_name_H-M   'P 1'
#
loop_
_entity.id
_entity.type
_entity.pdbx_description
1 polymer ?
#
loop_
_entity_poly.entity_id
_entity_poly.type
_entity_poly.pdbx_seq_one_letter_code
_entity_poly.pdbx_strand_id
1 'polypeptide(L)'
;MVHRHEPPVTAQALEFLEENDEIVVINKPSSLPVHPCGRYRHNSVIFILGKEHNLKELHTIHRLDRLTSGVLIFAKSIEVSKRMDEQLRRRQLEKEYVCRVVGEFPEDEVICEEPILVVSYKVGLCRVDPKGKTCKTVFQRLSYNGKTSVVKCFPYTGRTHQIRVHLQFLGYPIVNDPLYNTDIWGPDKGKGGNIGKTDTELLQALVKEHFSKESLSMLDIVEEDLKTIIGDKVPETLRNCAMSAKVTPGNVNSGHNEESENEGSSAALVCSQNSVPVEQTHRTENGEIYSGEHQDVVDPLCDECRIIRPDPSPNDLVMYLHALRYKGAEFEYCSKMPAWAHEDWKET
;
A
#
# COMPACT_ATOMS: atom_id res chain seq x y z
N MET A 1 16.22 -0.65 22.93
CA MET A 1 15.52 -1.34 21.83
C MET A 1 14.44 -0.39 21.33
N VAL A 2 14.27 -0.18 20.02
CA VAL A 2 13.20 0.69 19.49
C VAL A 2 12.09 -0.22 19.01
N HIS A 3 10.95 -0.20 19.71
CA HIS A 3 9.76 -0.93 19.33
C HIS A 3 8.99 -0.19 18.23
N ARG A 4 8.60 -0.91 17.16
CA ARG A 4 7.91 -0.36 16.00
C ARG A 4 6.90 -1.37 15.48
N HIS A 5 5.65 -0.92 15.31
CA HIS A 5 4.62 -1.69 14.61
C HIS A 5 4.74 -1.50 13.10
N GLU A 6 4.66 -2.61 12.36
CA GLU A 6 4.48 -2.53 10.91
C GLU A 6 3.09 -1.99 10.58
N PRO A 7 2.94 -1.24 9.48
CA PRO A 7 1.63 -0.83 9.03
C PRO A 7 0.72 -2.03 8.73
N PRO A 8 -0.59 -1.90 9.00
CA PRO A 8 -1.56 -2.93 8.68
C PRO A 8 -1.66 -3.14 7.16
N VAL A 9 -1.88 -4.39 6.78
CA VAL A 9 -2.06 -4.86 5.40
C VAL A 9 -3.24 -5.82 5.38
N THR A 10 -3.74 -6.14 4.18
CA THR A 10 -4.79 -7.13 4.01
C THR A 10 -4.36 -8.51 4.54
N ALA A 11 -5.30 -9.21 5.16
CA ALA A 11 -5.14 -10.61 5.57
C ALA A 11 -5.46 -11.61 4.45
N GLN A 12 -5.72 -11.13 3.22
CA GLN A 12 -5.98 -12.01 2.08
C GLN A 12 -4.76 -12.89 1.76
N ALA A 13 -4.98 -14.19 1.68
CA ALA A 13 -3.95 -15.16 1.29
C ALA A 13 -3.44 -14.90 -0.14
N LEU A 14 -2.16 -15.22 -0.37
CA LEU A 14 -1.55 -15.11 -1.70
C LEU A 14 -2.09 -16.23 -2.61
N GLU A 15 -2.80 -15.86 -3.68
CA GLU A 15 -3.25 -16.79 -4.70
C GLU A 15 -2.12 -17.06 -5.70
N PHE A 16 -1.73 -18.33 -5.86
CA PHE A 16 -0.76 -18.76 -6.86
C PHE A 16 -1.48 -18.94 -8.19
N LEU A 17 -0.94 -18.30 -9.24
CA LEU A 17 -1.40 -18.45 -10.61
C LEU A 17 -0.60 -19.52 -11.35
N GLU A 18 0.69 -19.64 -11.04
CA GLU A 18 1.60 -20.63 -11.59
C GLU A 18 2.75 -20.86 -10.60
N GLU A 19 3.18 -22.10 -10.46
CA GLU A 19 4.43 -22.43 -9.78
C GLU A 19 5.10 -23.63 -10.46
N ASN A 20 6.34 -23.43 -10.91
CA ASN A 20 7.16 -24.48 -11.51
C ASN A 20 8.62 -24.35 -11.06
N ASP A 21 9.55 -25.08 -11.68
CA ASP A 21 10.96 -25.11 -11.28
C ASP A 21 11.69 -23.78 -11.50
N GLU A 22 11.24 -22.95 -12.44
CA GLU A 22 11.92 -21.71 -12.81
C GLU A 22 11.28 -20.47 -12.18
N ILE A 23 9.97 -20.45 -11.99
CA ILE A 23 9.22 -19.25 -11.59
C ILE A 23 8.11 -19.52 -10.56
N VAL A 24 7.68 -18.44 -9.92
CA VAL A 24 6.46 -18.35 -9.12
C VAL A 24 5.67 -17.15 -9.61
N VAL A 25 4.40 -17.35 -9.93
CA VAL A 25 3.47 -16.29 -10.32
C VAL A 25 2.33 -16.25 -9.33
N ILE A 26 2.07 -15.07 -8.78
CA ILE A 26 0.99 -14.86 -7.84
C ILE A 26 0.05 -13.76 -8.31
N ASN A 27 -1.18 -13.79 -7.82
CA ASN A 27 -2.08 -12.65 -7.80
C ASN A 27 -1.87 -11.89 -6.49
N LYS A 28 -1.02 -10.85 -6.52
CA LYS A 28 -0.71 -10.03 -5.34
C LYS A 28 -1.96 -9.27 -4.90
N PRO A 29 -2.41 -9.37 -3.64
CA PRO A 29 -3.49 -8.54 -3.16
C PRO A 29 -3.02 -7.09 -2.96
N SER A 30 -3.96 -6.15 -2.87
CA SER A 30 -3.63 -4.74 -2.57
C SER A 30 -3.03 -4.60 -1.16
N SER A 31 -2.43 -3.45 -0.83
CA SER A 31 -1.76 -3.08 0.43
C SER A 31 -0.44 -3.78 0.76
N LEU A 32 -0.10 -4.90 0.12
CA LEU A 32 1.19 -5.58 0.35
C LEU A 32 2.32 -5.03 -0.53
N PRO A 33 3.43 -4.56 0.04
CA PRO A 33 4.65 -4.27 -0.72
C PRO A 33 5.31 -5.57 -1.18
N VAL A 34 6.01 -5.51 -2.32
CA VAL A 34 6.68 -6.69 -2.90
C VAL A 34 7.86 -7.16 -2.04
N HIS A 35 8.65 -6.21 -1.55
CA HIS A 35 9.85 -6.45 -0.74
C HIS A 35 9.77 -5.67 0.58
N PRO A 36 10.56 -6.07 1.60
CA PRO A 36 10.79 -5.24 2.77
C PRO A 36 11.25 -3.83 2.37
N CYS A 37 10.52 -2.80 2.79
CA CYS A 37 10.84 -1.40 2.52
C CYS A 37 10.17 -0.48 3.54
N GLY A 38 10.84 0.62 3.91
CA GLY A 38 10.33 1.59 4.87
C GLY A 38 9.98 0.94 6.20
N ARG A 39 8.69 0.93 6.54
CA ARG A 39 8.15 0.33 7.78
C ARG A 39 7.61 -1.10 7.62
N TYR A 40 7.71 -1.68 6.43
CA TYR A 40 7.29 -3.05 6.15
C TYR A 40 8.51 -3.97 6.14
N ARG A 41 8.48 -5.02 6.94
CA ARG A 41 9.52 -6.04 7.00
C ARG A 41 8.91 -7.43 6.82
N HIS A 42 8.03 -7.83 7.73
CA HIS A 42 7.31 -9.10 7.68
C HIS A 42 6.08 -9.00 6.76
N ASN A 43 5.41 -7.85 6.73
CA ASN A 43 4.29 -7.54 5.86
C ASN A 43 4.78 -7.21 4.44
N SER A 44 5.44 -8.16 3.78
CA SER A 44 5.85 -8.08 2.38
C SER A 44 5.68 -9.42 1.68
N VAL A 45 5.40 -9.38 0.38
CA VAL A 45 5.13 -10.59 -0.42
C VAL A 45 6.25 -11.61 -0.31
N ILE A 46 7.51 -11.19 -0.50
CA ILE A 46 8.64 -12.12 -0.42
C ILE A 46 8.76 -12.75 0.98
N PHE A 47 8.54 -11.98 2.04
CA PHE A 47 8.64 -12.52 3.39
C PHE A 47 7.55 -13.56 3.65
N ILE A 48 6.30 -13.27 3.25
CA ILE A 48 5.16 -14.18 3.37
C ILE A 48 5.40 -15.45 2.57
N LEU A 49 5.81 -15.35 1.29
CA LEU A 49 6.14 -16.52 0.47
C LEU A 49 7.27 -17.36 1.08
N GLY A 50 8.31 -16.73 1.61
CA GLY A 50 9.41 -17.44 2.27
C GLY A 50 9.00 -18.11 3.58
N LYS A 51 8.13 -17.48 4.37
CA LYS A 51 7.72 -17.97 5.69
C LYS A 51 6.62 -19.02 5.64
N GLU A 52 5.60 -18.79 4.81
CA GLU A 52 4.39 -19.63 4.75
C GLU A 52 4.49 -20.72 3.68
N HIS A 53 5.23 -20.47 2.60
CA HIS A 53 5.35 -21.41 1.47
C HIS A 53 6.77 -21.97 1.30
N ASN A 54 7.71 -21.62 2.19
CA ASN A 54 9.11 -22.06 2.15
C ASN A 54 9.83 -21.74 0.81
N LEU A 55 9.38 -20.70 0.11
CA LEU A 55 9.96 -20.24 -1.15
C LEU A 55 11.09 -19.24 -0.87
N LYS A 56 12.33 -19.74 -0.91
CA LYS A 56 13.53 -18.96 -0.62
C LYS A 56 14.20 -18.49 -1.91
N GLU A 57 15.00 -17.43 -1.79
CA GLU A 57 15.84 -16.90 -2.88
C GLU A 57 15.04 -16.48 -4.13
N LEU A 58 13.80 -16.03 -3.94
CA LEU A 58 13.01 -15.45 -5.02
C LEU A 58 13.62 -14.14 -5.52
N HIS A 59 13.81 -14.05 -6.83
CA HIS A 59 14.29 -12.86 -7.54
C HIS A 59 13.11 -12.16 -8.22
N THR A 60 12.96 -10.85 -8.01
CA THR A 60 11.90 -10.09 -8.67
C THR A 60 12.25 -9.73 -10.09
N ILE A 61 11.32 -10.04 -11.00
CA ILE A 61 11.43 -9.66 -12.42
C ILE A 61 10.83 -8.26 -12.63
N HIS A 62 9.78 -7.93 -11.90
CA HIS A 62 9.20 -6.60 -11.86
C HIS A 62 8.60 -6.33 -10.49
N ARG A 63 8.09 -5.11 -10.30
CA ARG A 63 7.43 -4.69 -9.07
C ARG A 63 6.06 -4.10 -9.40
N LEU A 64 5.13 -4.27 -8.47
CA LEU A 64 3.87 -3.52 -8.41
C LEU A 64 3.94 -2.56 -7.23
N ASP A 65 3.26 -1.41 -7.32
CA ASP A 65 3.11 -0.52 -6.17
C ASP A 65 2.42 -1.25 -5.02
N ARG A 66 2.67 -0.83 -3.78
CA ARG A 66 2.07 -1.42 -2.57
C ARG A 66 0.56 -1.63 -2.69
N LEU A 67 -0.15 -0.59 -3.15
CA LEU A 67 -1.61 -0.59 -3.31
C LEU A 67 -2.09 -1.14 -4.68
N THR A 68 -1.19 -1.47 -5.60
CA THR A 68 -1.58 -2.12 -6.86
C THR A 68 -1.74 -3.61 -6.61
N SER A 69 -2.83 -4.21 -7.05
CA SER A 69 -3.04 -5.66 -6.99
C SER A 69 -2.71 -6.32 -8.34
N GLY A 70 -2.68 -7.66 -8.40
CA GLY A 70 -2.60 -8.40 -9.65
C GLY A 70 -1.33 -9.21 -9.85
N VAL A 71 -1.14 -9.66 -11.09
CA VAL A 71 -0.10 -10.60 -11.49
C VAL A 71 1.29 -10.09 -11.12
N LEU A 72 2.05 -10.89 -10.37
CA LEU A 72 3.43 -10.63 -9.99
C LEU A 72 4.27 -11.89 -10.20
N ILE A 73 5.38 -11.75 -10.93
CA ILE A 73 6.25 -12.85 -11.33
C ILE A 73 7.57 -12.77 -10.56
N PHE A 74 7.97 -13.88 -9.95
CA PHE A 74 9.28 -14.10 -9.36
C PHE A 74 10.01 -15.22 -10.10
N ALA A 75 11.33 -15.07 -10.25
CA ALA A 75 12.20 -16.14 -10.69
C ALA A 75 12.78 -16.87 -9.47
N LYS A 76 12.91 -18.20 -9.56
CA LYS A 76 13.54 -19.04 -8.53
C LYS A 76 15.08 -19.04 -8.61
N SER A 77 15.65 -18.48 -9.68
CA SER A 77 17.10 -18.33 -9.84
C SER A 77 17.49 -17.00 -10.50
N ILE A 78 18.74 -16.59 -10.30
CA ILE A 78 19.28 -15.37 -10.88
C ILE A 78 19.41 -15.47 -12.41
N GLU A 79 19.65 -16.68 -12.93
CA GLU A 79 19.72 -16.96 -14.37
C GLU A 79 18.37 -16.70 -15.05
N VAL A 80 17.29 -17.23 -14.46
CA VAL A 80 15.92 -17.02 -14.96
C VAL A 80 15.53 -15.55 -14.85
N SER A 81 15.86 -14.89 -13.73
CA SER A 81 15.63 -13.45 -13.55
C SER A 81 16.31 -12.62 -14.65
N LYS A 82 17.59 -12.87 -14.94
CA LYS A 82 18.33 -12.15 -16.01
C LYS A 82 17.73 -12.38 -17.40
N ARG A 83 17.30 -13.62 -17.69
CA ARG A 83 16.65 -13.99 -18.95
C ARG A 83 15.33 -13.25 -19.14
N MET A 84 14.48 -13.22 -18.11
CA MET A 84 13.20 -12.51 -18.17
C MET A 84 13.40 -10.99 -18.22
N ASP A 85 14.33 -10.45 -17.45
CA ASP A 85 14.71 -9.03 -17.49
C ASP A 85 15.14 -8.57 -18.89
N GLU A 86 15.81 -9.43 -19.65
CA GLU A 86 16.19 -9.13 -21.02
C GLU A 86 14.98 -9.06 -21.95
N GLN A 87 14.00 -9.95 -21.79
CA GLN A 87 12.73 -9.89 -22.53
C GLN A 87 11.95 -8.59 -22.19
N LEU A 88 11.94 -8.19 -20.91
CA LEU A 88 11.37 -6.91 -20.47
C LEU A 88 12.05 -5.72 -21.16
N ARG A 89 13.39 -5.70 -21.18
CA ARG A 89 14.17 -4.62 -21.82
C ARG A 89 13.92 -4.51 -23.32
N ARG A 90 13.71 -5.64 -24.00
CA ARG A 90 13.38 -5.70 -25.43
C ARG A 90 11.93 -5.31 -25.75
N ARG A 91 11.14 -4.88 -24.76
CA ARG A 91 9.71 -4.52 -24.89
C ARG A 91 8.86 -5.66 -25.48
N GLN A 92 9.26 -6.90 -25.22
CA GLN A 92 8.52 -8.10 -25.67
C GLN A 92 7.46 -8.54 -24.65
N LEU A 93 7.26 -7.75 -23.59
CA LEU A 93 6.29 -8.00 -22.55
C LEU A 93 5.10 -7.06 -22.73
N GLU A 94 3.98 -7.63 -23.14
CA GLU A 94 2.68 -6.97 -23.13
C GLU A 94 2.14 -6.97 -21.70
N LYS A 95 1.67 -5.80 -21.26
CA LYS A 95 1.13 -5.60 -19.92
C LYS A 95 -0.26 -5.02 -20.06
N GLU A 96 -1.22 -5.64 -19.41
CA GLU A 96 -2.59 -5.17 -19.37
C GLU A 96 -2.99 -4.99 -17.91
N TYR A 97 -3.50 -3.81 -17.63
CA TYR A 97 -4.05 -3.44 -16.34
C TYR A 97 -5.52 -3.08 -16.51
N VAL A 98 -6.26 -3.18 -15.41
CA VAL A 98 -7.60 -2.61 -15.30
C VAL A 98 -7.61 -1.65 -14.11
N CYS A 99 -8.32 -0.55 -14.23
CA CYS A 99 -8.57 0.37 -13.13
C CYS A 99 -9.98 0.94 -13.16
N ARG A 100 -10.46 1.39 -12.00
CA ARG A 100 -11.68 2.21 -11.90
C ARG A 100 -11.29 3.66 -11.63
N VAL A 101 -11.77 4.56 -12.46
CA VAL A 101 -11.43 6.00 -12.43
C VAL A 101 -12.67 6.84 -12.14
N VAL A 102 -12.45 8.01 -11.54
CA VAL A 102 -13.52 9.00 -11.30
C VAL A 102 -13.99 9.57 -12.63
N GLY A 103 -15.31 9.73 -12.80
CA GLY A 103 -15.92 10.39 -13.96
C GLY A 103 -16.13 9.47 -15.17
N GLU A 104 -16.58 10.10 -16.25
CA GLU A 104 -16.84 9.47 -17.55
C GLU A 104 -15.58 9.54 -18.42
N PHE A 105 -14.82 8.44 -18.46
CA PHE A 105 -13.64 8.35 -19.31
C PHE A 105 -14.08 8.32 -20.79
N PRO A 106 -13.32 8.89 -21.74
CA PRO A 106 -13.68 8.87 -23.16
C PRO A 106 -14.00 7.45 -23.67
N GLU A 107 -14.96 7.34 -24.58
CA GLU A 107 -15.33 6.06 -25.21
C GLU A 107 -14.25 5.53 -26.13
N ASP A 108 -13.66 6.43 -26.92
CA ASP A 108 -12.58 6.12 -27.84
C ASP A 108 -11.26 5.83 -27.10
N GLU A 109 -10.34 5.18 -27.80
CA GLU A 109 -8.98 4.95 -27.32
C GLU A 109 -8.28 6.29 -27.02
N VAL A 110 -7.68 6.39 -25.83
CA VAL A 110 -6.90 7.55 -25.41
C VAL A 110 -5.44 7.16 -25.24
N ILE A 111 -4.55 7.88 -25.93
CA ILE A 111 -3.11 7.70 -25.83
C ILE A 111 -2.51 8.85 -25.02
N CYS A 112 -1.79 8.56 -23.94
CA CYS A 112 -1.05 9.54 -23.16
C CYS A 112 0.46 9.28 -23.28
N GLU A 113 1.19 10.26 -23.82
CA GLU A 113 2.66 10.20 -24.03
C GLU A 113 3.42 11.22 -23.18
N GLU A 114 2.75 11.79 -22.18
CA GLU A 114 3.32 12.82 -21.33
C GLU A 114 4.50 12.28 -20.48
N PRO A 115 5.68 12.95 -20.48
CA PRO A 115 6.82 12.51 -19.70
C PRO A 115 6.58 12.65 -18.19
N ILE A 116 7.12 11.72 -17.40
CA ILE A 116 6.94 11.68 -15.94
C ILE A 116 8.25 11.98 -15.22
N LEU A 117 8.21 12.97 -14.32
CA LEU A 117 9.29 13.33 -13.42
C LEU A 117 9.01 12.79 -12.01
N VAL A 118 10.02 12.23 -11.38
CA VAL A 118 9.96 11.88 -9.95
C VAL A 118 10.29 13.12 -9.14
N VAL A 119 9.32 13.62 -8.38
CA VAL A 119 9.46 14.80 -7.52
C VAL A 119 10.15 14.43 -6.21
N SER A 120 9.76 13.31 -5.61
CA SER A 120 10.40 12.81 -4.39
C SER A 120 10.43 11.28 -4.36
N TYR A 121 11.62 10.72 -4.33
CA TYR A 121 11.80 9.27 -4.18
C TYR A 121 11.35 8.75 -2.81
N LYS A 122 11.47 9.58 -1.77
CA LYS A 122 11.10 9.21 -0.38
C LYS A 122 9.60 9.04 -0.22
N VAL A 123 8.82 9.88 -0.90
CA VAL A 123 7.35 9.86 -0.87
C VAL A 123 6.77 9.03 -2.04
N GLY A 124 7.60 8.68 -3.02
CA GLY A 124 7.13 8.11 -4.29
C GLY A 124 6.33 9.10 -5.14
N LEU A 125 6.45 10.40 -4.91
CA LEU A 125 5.69 11.41 -5.64
C LEU A 125 6.26 11.62 -7.04
N CYS A 126 5.39 11.52 -8.03
CA CYS A 126 5.69 11.74 -9.45
C CYS A 126 4.66 12.71 -10.05
N ARG A 127 5.03 13.46 -11.08
CA ARG A 127 4.10 14.30 -11.86
C ARG A 127 4.49 14.35 -13.33
N VAL A 128 3.55 14.74 -14.18
CA VAL A 128 3.88 15.10 -15.56
C VAL A 128 4.75 16.36 -15.57
N ASP A 129 5.86 16.30 -16.29
CA ASP A 129 6.76 17.43 -16.49
C ASP A 129 7.58 17.19 -17.77
N PRO A 130 7.80 18.20 -18.62
CA PRO A 130 8.63 18.06 -19.83
C PRO A 130 10.07 17.59 -19.58
N LYS A 131 10.62 17.82 -18.37
CA LYS A 131 11.95 17.33 -17.94
C LYS A 131 11.91 15.87 -17.47
N GLY A 132 10.73 15.26 -17.45
CA GLY A 132 10.50 13.88 -17.05
C GLY A 132 11.04 12.87 -18.06
N LYS A 133 10.96 11.59 -17.67
CA LYS A 133 11.30 10.48 -18.56
C LYS A 133 10.12 10.19 -19.48
N THR A 134 10.38 10.05 -20.77
CA THR A 134 9.33 9.68 -21.74
C THR A 134 8.68 8.35 -21.37
N CYS A 135 7.37 8.31 -21.55
CA CYS A 135 6.53 7.15 -21.31
C CYS A 135 5.26 7.22 -22.15
N LYS A 136 4.66 6.06 -22.41
CA LYS A 136 3.43 5.92 -23.18
C LYS A 136 2.50 4.93 -22.50
N THR A 137 1.22 5.31 -22.40
CA THR A 137 0.14 4.44 -21.95
C THR A 137 -1.05 4.61 -22.89
N VAL A 138 -1.63 3.50 -23.32
CA VAL A 138 -2.89 3.48 -24.08
C VAL A 138 -4.02 3.06 -23.14
N PHE A 139 -5.15 3.76 -23.21
CA PHE A 139 -6.30 3.57 -22.35
C PHE A 139 -7.54 3.29 -23.20
N GLN A 140 -8.37 2.36 -22.73
CA GLN A 140 -9.64 2.03 -23.36
C GLN A 140 -10.73 1.87 -22.29
N ARG A 141 -11.81 2.63 -22.39
CA ARG A 141 -12.95 2.46 -21.47
C ARG A 141 -13.65 1.12 -21.75
N LEU A 142 -14.01 0.41 -20.69
CA LEU A 142 -14.83 -0.80 -20.73
C LEU A 142 -16.28 -0.50 -20.38
N SER A 143 -16.51 0.29 -19.34
CA SER A 143 -17.85 0.61 -18.87
C SER A 143 -17.87 1.94 -18.12
N TYR A 144 -19.05 2.53 -18.00
CA TYR A 144 -19.31 3.73 -17.21
C TYR A 144 -20.65 3.57 -16.49
N ASN A 145 -20.67 3.74 -15.17
CA ASN A 145 -21.87 3.54 -14.35
C ASN A 145 -22.58 4.85 -13.93
N GLY A 146 -22.30 5.96 -14.61
CA GLY A 146 -22.84 7.28 -14.27
C GLY A 146 -22.03 8.07 -13.23
N LYS A 147 -21.03 7.44 -12.59
CA LYS A 147 -20.13 8.11 -11.63
C LYS A 147 -18.66 7.81 -11.89
N THR A 148 -18.35 6.58 -12.26
CA THR A 148 -16.97 6.08 -12.45
C THR A 148 -16.89 5.20 -13.68
N SER A 149 -15.72 5.15 -14.29
CA SER A 149 -15.44 4.33 -15.46
C SER A 149 -14.48 3.20 -15.13
N VAL A 150 -14.68 2.02 -15.73
CA VAL A 150 -13.67 0.96 -15.75
C VAL A 150 -12.85 1.11 -17.02
N VAL A 151 -11.53 1.09 -16.89
CA VAL A 151 -10.60 1.40 -17.98
C VAL A 151 -9.52 0.32 -18.04
N LYS A 152 -9.25 -0.22 -19.24
CA LYS A 152 -8.06 -1.00 -19.53
C LYS A 152 -6.89 -0.08 -19.81
N CYS A 153 -5.72 -0.45 -19.30
CA CYS A 153 -4.50 0.32 -19.47
C CYS A 153 -3.39 -0.58 -20.03
N PHE A 154 -2.76 -0.12 -21.11
CA PHE A 154 -1.66 -0.80 -21.78
C PHE A 154 -0.39 0.08 -21.70
N PRO A 155 0.40 0.00 -20.61
CA PRO A 155 1.61 0.79 -20.46
C PRO A 155 2.76 0.20 -21.29
N TYR A 156 3.19 0.91 -22.34
CA TYR A 156 4.33 0.50 -23.19
C TYR A 156 5.69 0.68 -22.50
N THR A 157 5.73 1.53 -21.47
CA THR A 157 6.89 1.75 -20.60
C THR A 157 6.56 1.37 -19.16
N GLY A 158 7.55 1.39 -18.26
CA GLY A 158 7.37 1.05 -16.84
C GLY A 158 7.96 2.12 -15.92
N ARG A 159 7.42 3.35 -15.97
CA ARG A 159 7.82 4.41 -15.03
C ARG A 159 7.05 4.26 -13.70
N THR A 160 7.65 4.74 -12.61
CA THR A 160 7.00 4.76 -11.29
C THR A 160 5.66 5.46 -11.38
N HIS A 161 4.60 4.84 -10.88
CA HIS A 161 3.23 5.37 -10.87
C HIS A 161 2.68 5.79 -12.25
N GLN A 162 3.21 5.24 -13.35
CA GLN A 162 2.91 5.73 -14.71
C GLN A 162 1.41 5.82 -15.02
N ILE A 163 0.67 4.73 -14.80
CA ILE A 163 -0.79 4.68 -15.05
C ILE A 163 -1.51 5.72 -14.18
N ARG A 164 -1.15 5.79 -12.89
CA ARG A 164 -1.77 6.67 -11.90
C ARG A 164 -1.61 8.14 -12.28
N VAL A 165 -0.38 8.55 -12.61
CA VAL A 165 -0.04 9.93 -13.00
C VAL A 165 -0.65 10.31 -14.35
N HIS A 166 -0.64 9.41 -15.33
CA HIS A 166 -1.27 9.66 -16.64
C HIS A 166 -2.78 9.84 -16.50
N LEU A 167 -3.46 8.99 -15.74
CA LEU A 167 -4.89 9.10 -15.49
C LEU A 167 -5.25 10.38 -14.71
N GLN A 168 -4.45 10.75 -13.72
CA GLN A 168 -4.58 12.03 -13.04
C GLN A 168 -4.44 13.21 -14.02
N PHE A 169 -3.37 13.21 -14.84
CA PHE A 169 -3.12 14.26 -15.82
C PHE A 169 -4.28 14.40 -16.82
N LEU A 170 -4.89 13.28 -17.24
CA LEU A 170 -6.07 13.30 -18.12
C LEU A 170 -7.34 13.81 -17.41
N GLY A 171 -7.31 13.94 -16.08
CA GLY A 171 -8.43 14.39 -15.25
C GLY A 171 -9.32 13.27 -14.71
N TYR A 172 -8.86 12.02 -14.79
CA TYR A 172 -9.60 10.82 -14.37
C TYR A 172 -8.78 10.02 -13.35
N PRO A 173 -8.44 10.58 -12.17
CA PRO A 173 -7.63 9.88 -11.19
C PRO A 173 -8.31 8.58 -10.74
N ILE A 174 -7.49 7.58 -10.38
CA ILE A 174 -7.96 6.27 -9.93
C ILE A 174 -8.73 6.42 -8.61
N VAL A 175 -9.84 5.69 -8.50
CA VAL A 175 -10.64 5.65 -7.26
C VAL A 175 -9.82 5.04 -6.13
N ASN A 176 -9.90 5.65 -4.95
CA ASN A 176 -9.11 5.32 -3.76
C ASN A 176 -7.59 5.40 -3.94
N ASP A 177 -7.10 6.13 -4.95
CA ASP A 177 -5.68 6.47 -5.02
C ASP A 177 -5.34 7.53 -3.98
N PRO A 178 -4.57 7.19 -2.93
CA PRO A 178 -4.36 8.10 -1.82
C PRO A 178 -3.43 9.26 -2.15
N LEU A 179 -2.65 9.15 -3.23
CA LEU A 179 -1.63 10.14 -3.57
C LEU A 179 -2.13 11.10 -4.65
N TYR A 180 -2.86 10.58 -5.65
CA TYR A 180 -3.21 11.34 -6.85
C TYR A 180 -4.68 11.74 -6.94
N ASN A 181 -5.56 11.14 -6.13
CA ASN A 181 -6.97 11.47 -6.07
C ASN A 181 -7.31 12.30 -4.81
N THR A 182 -6.57 13.39 -4.59
CA THR A 182 -6.74 14.27 -3.43
C THR A 182 -6.94 15.72 -3.86
N ASP A 183 -7.60 16.50 -3.00
CA ASP A 183 -7.89 17.91 -3.27
C ASP A 183 -6.63 18.81 -3.17
N ILE A 184 -5.52 18.26 -2.68
CA ILE A 184 -4.22 18.94 -2.66
C ILE A 184 -3.79 19.34 -4.06
N TRP A 185 -4.15 18.55 -5.07
CA TRP A 185 -3.84 18.82 -6.47
C TRP A 185 -4.72 19.92 -7.09
N GLY A 186 -5.57 20.56 -6.29
CA GLY A 186 -6.51 21.58 -6.74
C GLY A 186 -7.87 21.00 -7.16
N PRO A 187 -8.82 21.86 -7.58
CA PRO A 187 -10.19 21.47 -7.89
C PRO A 187 -10.27 20.46 -9.04
N ASP A 188 -9.38 20.58 -10.02
CA ASP A 188 -9.29 19.67 -11.17
C ASP A 188 -8.35 18.48 -10.93
N LYS A 189 -7.90 18.28 -9.68
CA LYS A 189 -7.03 17.17 -9.26
C LYS A 189 -5.78 16.99 -10.14
N GLY A 190 -5.15 18.09 -10.56
CA GLY A 190 -3.93 18.06 -11.37
C GLY A 190 -4.12 17.80 -12.87
N LYS A 191 -5.36 17.88 -13.37
CA LYS A 191 -5.65 17.77 -14.81
C LYS A 191 -4.79 18.74 -15.64
N GLY A 192 -4.21 18.24 -16.73
CA GLY A 192 -3.32 18.98 -17.61
C GLY A 192 -1.99 19.38 -16.97
N GLY A 193 -1.63 18.84 -15.80
CA GLY A 193 -0.43 19.23 -15.06
C GLY A 193 -0.58 20.56 -14.31
N ASN A 194 -1.80 21.08 -14.19
CA ASN A 194 -2.10 22.35 -13.51
C ASN A 194 -2.24 22.13 -12.00
N ILE A 195 -1.15 22.34 -11.25
CA ILE A 195 -1.13 22.11 -9.80
C ILE A 195 -1.27 23.42 -9.02
N GLY A 196 -0.81 24.55 -9.60
CA GLY A 196 -0.83 25.87 -8.94
C GLY A 196 0.02 25.95 -7.67
N LYS A 197 0.91 24.97 -7.44
CA LYS A 197 1.83 24.89 -6.30
C LYS A 197 3.23 24.52 -6.79
N THR A 198 4.24 24.95 -6.05
CA THR A 198 5.61 24.46 -6.20
C THR A 198 5.73 23.02 -5.69
N ASP A 199 6.78 22.30 -6.12
CA ASP A 199 7.06 20.93 -5.68
C ASP A 199 7.18 20.84 -4.14
N THR A 200 7.78 21.84 -3.51
CA THR A 200 7.93 21.91 -2.04
C THR A 200 6.58 22.09 -1.35
N GLU A 201 5.74 23.02 -1.82
CA GLU A 201 4.41 23.25 -1.25
C GLU A 201 3.49 22.03 -1.41
N LEU A 202 3.56 21.37 -2.57
CA LEU A 202 2.83 20.13 -2.84
C LEU A 202 3.27 19.01 -1.88
N LEU A 203 4.57 18.80 -1.72
CA LEU A 203 5.10 17.80 -0.80
C LEU A 203 4.67 18.08 0.65
N GLN A 204 4.79 19.33 1.10
CA GLN A 204 4.37 19.71 2.45
C GLN A 204 2.88 19.50 2.68
N ALA A 205 2.04 19.86 1.70
CA ALA A 205 0.60 19.63 1.78
C ALA A 205 0.27 18.14 1.85
N LEU A 206 0.89 17.30 1.01
CA LEU A 206 0.68 15.85 0.98
C LEU A 206 1.08 15.22 2.32
N VAL A 207 2.27 15.53 2.82
CA VAL A 207 2.70 15.01 4.10
C VAL A 207 1.75 15.48 5.20
N LYS A 208 1.35 16.76 5.24
CA LYS A 208 0.41 17.25 6.26
C LYS A 208 -0.93 16.51 6.24
N GLU A 209 -1.53 16.26 5.08
CA GLU A 209 -2.80 15.54 4.97
C GLU A 209 -2.70 14.10 5.49
N HIS A 210 -1.71 13.34 5.01
CA HIS A 210 -1.53 11.95 5.44
C HIS A 210 -1.16 11.81 6.91
N PHE A 211 -0.60 12.87 7.52
CA PHE A 211 -0.36 12.94 8.96
C PHE A 211 -1.64 13.19 9.75
N SER A 212 -2.49 14.12 9.28
CA SER A 212 -3.75 14.46 9.96
C SER A 212 -4.78 13.32 9.97
N LYS A 213 -4.70 12.40 9.01
CA LYS A 213 -5.60 11.24 8.91
C LYS A 213 -5.16 10.06 9.79
N GLU A 214 -4.12 10.23 10.62
CA GLU A 214 -3.38 9.12 11.29
C GLU A 214 -2.90 8.02 10.32
N SER A 215 -3.00 8.26 9.00
CA SER A 215 -2.62 7.35 7.92
C SER A 215 -1.13 7.45 7.62
N LEU A 216 -0.29 7.48 8.66
CA LEU A 216 1.16 7.43 8.51
C LEU A 216 1.58 6.25 7.62
N SER A 217 0.82 5.14 7.70
CA SER A 217 0.97 3.90 6.90
C SER A 217 0.94 4.11 5.39
N MET A 218 0.40 5.25 4.93
CA MET A 218 0.03 5.41 3.53
C MET A 218 1.16 5.93 2.64
N LEU A 219 2.03 6.80 3.17
CA LEU A 219 3.12 7.42 2.39
C LEU A 219 4.49 6.70 2.51
N ASP A 220 4.59 5.61 3.25
CA ASP A 220 5.84 4.85 3.47
C ASP A 220 7.05 5.69 3.98
N ILE A 221 6.82 6.92 4.44
CA ILE A 221 7.88 7.85 4.89
C ILE A 221 8.30 7.51 6.31
N VAL A 222 9.61 7.52 6.57
CA VAL A 222 10.18 7.41 7.92
C VAL A 222 10.27 8.80 8.59
N GLU A 223 10.20 8.85 9.93
CA GLU A 223 10.11 10.11 10.69
C GLU A 223 11.29 11.09 10.43
N GLU A 224 12.50 10.56 10.20
CA GLU A 224 13.70 11.35 9.88
C GLU A 224 13.59 12.03 8.51
N ASP A 225 12.97 11.35 7.54
CA ASP A 225 12.69 11.92 6.22
C ASP A 225 11.65 13.04 6.30
N LEU A 226 10.75 12.95 7.28
CA LEU A 226 9.74 13.97 7.51
C LEU A 226 10.29 15.30 7.99
N LYS A 227 11.22 15.24 8.96
CA LYS A 227 11.91 16.43 9.48
C LYS A 227 12.68 17.13 8.37
N THR A 228 13.17 16.37 7.41
CA THR A 228 13.84 16.90 6.21
C THR A 228 12.84 17.58 5.24
N ILE A 229 11.60 17.11 5.16
CA ILE A 229 10.58 17.62 4.22
C ILE A 229 9.82 18.84 4.78
N ILE A 230 9.50 18.85 6.07
CA ILE A 230 8.68 19.89 6.72
C ILE A 230 9.52 20.87 7.58
N GLY A 231 10.79 20.56 7.83
CA GLY A 231 11.64 21.29 8.79
C GLY A 231 11.24 21.01 10.25
N ASP A 232 11.82 21.74 11.20
CA ASP A 232 11.56 21.58 12.65
C ASP A 232 10.10 21.93 13.08
N LYS A 233 9.27 22.40 12.14
CA LYS A 233 7.86 22.72 12.35
C LYS A 233 6.98 21.46 12.28
N VAL A 234 7.34 20.43 13.02
CA VAL A 234 6.44 19.30 13.30
C VAL A 234 5.38 19.82 14.29
N PRO A 235 4.07 19.87 13.95
CA PRO A 235 3.03 20.29 14.89
C PRO A 235 3.15 19.62 16.27
N GLU A 236 2.99 20.36 17.36
CA GLU A 236 3.10 19.84 18.74
C GLU A 236 2.20 18.62 19.02
N THR A 237 1.09 18.49 18.28
CA THR A 237 0.20 17.33 18.31
C THR A 237 0.87 16.01 17.88
N LEU A 238 1.92 16.07 17.05
CA LEU A 238 2.72 14.91 16.61
C LEU A 238 3.80 14.51 17.63
N ARG A 239 4.13 15.38 18.59
CA ARG A 239 5.14 15.10 19.62
C ARG A 239 4.65 14.04 20.62
N ASN A 240 3.33 13.97 20.85
CA ASN A 240 2.73 13.05 21.81
C ASN A 240 2.58 11.62 21.28
N CYS A 241 2.47 11.41 19.95
CA CYS A 241 2.53 10.07 19.35
C CYS A 241 3.96 9.51 19.22
N ALA A 242 4.98 10.38 19.26
CA ALA A 242 6.39 10.02 19.07
C ALA A 242 7.21 9.99 20.37
N MET A 243 6.65 10.43 21.50
CA MET A 243 7.35 10.45 22.80
C MET A 243 6.59 9.69 23.89
N SER A 244 6.58 8.36 23.80
CA SER A 244 6.55 7.50 25.00
C SER A 244 7.93 6.87 25.18
N ALA A 245 8.92 7.72 25.45
CA ALA A 245 10.24 7.32 25.89
C ALA A 245 10.81 8.43 26.77
N LYS A 246 10.17 8.66 27.93
CA LYS A 246 10.81 9.35 29.05
C LYS A 246 10.72 8.45 30.27
N VAL A 247 11.73 7.60 30.42
CA VAL A 247 12.07 6.99 31.70
C VAL A 247 12.57 8.11 32.60
N THR A 248 11.84 8.41 33.65
CA THR A 248 12.33 9.22 34.79
C THR A 248 13.32 8.36 35.60
N PRO A 249 14.49 8.90 35.99
CA PRO A 249 15.41 8.17 36.85
C PRO A 249 14.89 8.23 38.30
N GLY A 250 14.24 7.15 38.73
CA GLY A 250 13.91 6.89 40.13
C GLY A 250 15.00 6.04 40.78
N ASN A 251 15.61 6.59 41.82
CA ASN A 251 16.79 6.10 42.51
C ASN A 251 16.41 5.14 43.67
N VAL A 252 17.30 4.17 43.95
CA VAL A 252 17.46 3.40 45.22
C VAL A 252 16.43 2.25 45.42
N ASN A 253 16.75 0.98 45.72
CA ASN A 253 17.76 0.45 46.64
C ASN A 253 18.16 -1.00 46.34
N SER A 254 19.36 -1.35 46.79
CA SER A 254 19.99 -2.67 46.82
C SER A 254 19.24 -3.74 47.62
N GLY A 255 19.33 -5.00 47.16
CA GLY A 255 19.01 -6.18 47.97
C GLY A 255 19.51 -7.45 47.28
N HIS A 256 20.46 -8.13 47.93
CA HIS A 256 21.00 -9.45 47.57
C HIS A 256 19.98 -10.58 47.81
N ASN A 257 20.17 -11.69 47.08
CA ASN A 257 20.02 -13.13 47.45
C ASN A 257 19.59 -13.91 46.18
N GLU A 258 20.48 -14.70 45.58
CA GLU A 258 20.76 -16.13 45.87
C GLU A 258 19.69 -17.10 45.34
N GLU A 259 20.16 -17.94 44.40
CA GLU A 259 19.87 -19.36 44.14
C GLU A 259 18.43 -19.88 44.20
N SER A 260 17.98 -20.53 43.12
CA SER A 260 17.84 -22.01 43.10
C SER A 260 17.22 -22.52 41.79
N GLU A 261 17.75 -23.66 41.39
CA GLU A 261 17.33 -24.56 40.32
C GLU A 261 15.92 -25.11 40.59
N ASN A 262 15.13 -25.39 39.54
CA ASN A 262 14.59 -26.74 39.38
C ASN A 262 14.08 -27.05 37.97
N GLU A 263 14.24 -28.33 37.64
CA GLU A 263 13.94 -29.02 36.40
C GLU A 263 12.44 -29.26 36.15
N GLY A 264 12.10 -29.63 34.92
CA GLY A 264 11.26 -30.80 34.72
C GLY A 264 9.92 -30.67 33.97
N SER A 265 9.94 -31.26 32.76
CA SER A 265 8.88 -32.11 32.19
C SER A 265 7.70 -31.48 31.42
N SER A 266 7.77 -31.63 30.09
CA SER A 266 6.86 -32.46 29.27
C SER A 266 5.40 -32.60 29.71
N ALA A 267 4.47 -32.15 28.87
CA ALA A 267 3.46 -33.02 28.23
C ALA A 267 2.69 -32.26 27.12
N ALA A 268 2.55 -32.92 25.97
CA ALA A 268 1.56 -32.58 24.95
C ALA A 268 0.14 -32.87 25.45
N LEU A 269 -0.87 -32.14 24.96
CA LEU A 269 -1.99 -32.68 24.15
C LEU A 269 -3.23 -31.74 24.07
N VAL A 270 -3.87 -31.85 22.90
CA VAL A 270 -5.27 -31.57 22.50
C VAL A 270 -5.79 -30.14 22.27
N CYS A 271 -6.23 -29.97 21.01
CA CYS A 271 -7.31 -29.08 20.55
C CYS A 271 -8.60 -29.24 21.37
N SER A 272 -9.36 -28.15 21.52
CA SER A 272 -10.82 -28.20 21.60
C SER A 272 -11.44 -26.89 21.14
N GLN A 273 -12.66 -27.03 20.63
CA GLN A 273 -13.41 -26.15 19.74
C GLN A 273 -14.20 -25.06 20.47
N ASN A 274 -14.70 -24.09 19.66
CA ASN A 274 -15.83 -23.18 19.89
C ASN A 274 -15.55 -22.05 20.92
N SER A 275 -16.01 -20.81 20.78
CA SER A 275 -17.24 -20.30 20.17
C SER A 275 -17.14 -18.77 20.03
N VAL A 276 -17.85 -18.21 19.04
CA VAL A 276 -18.08 -16.77 18.84
C VAL A 276 -19.10 -16.23 19.87
N PRO A 277 -18.96 -14.97 20.33
CA PRO A 277 -20.12 -14.15 20.74
C PRO A 277 -20.19 -12.88 19.87
N VAL A 278 -21.15 -12.73 18.96
CA VAL A 278 -22.53 -12.19 19.13
C VAL A 278 -22.55 -10.74 19.62
N GLU A 279 -22.96 -9.85 18.70
CA GLU A 279 -23.30 -8.44 18.89
C GLU A 279 -24.39 -8.24 19.94
N GLN A 280 -24.23 -7.21 20.79
CA GLN A 280 -25.35 -6.57 21.48
C GLN A 280 -25.27 -5.06 21.35
N THR A 281 -26.14 -4.53 20.51
CA THR A 281 -26.52 -3.13 20.44
C THR A 281 -27.31 -2.73 21.69
N HIS A 282 -26.90 -1.68 22.39
CA HIS A 282 -27.75 -0.98 23.34
C HIS A 282 -27.93 0.48 22.91
N ARG A 283 -29.16 0.81 22.51
CA ARG A 283 -29.70 2.17 22.54
C ARG A 283 -30.16 2.46 23.96
N THR A 284 -29.80 3.64 24.49
CA THR A 284 -30.52 4.26 25.60
C THR A 284 -31.01 5.64 25.18
N GLU A 285 -32.29 5.84 25.42
CA GLU A 285 -32.98 7.13 25.42
C GLU A 285 -32.43 7.94 26.61
N ASN A 286 -31.71 9.02 26.34
CA ASN A 286 -31.69 10.29 27.09
C ASN A 286 -30.53 11.13 26.57
N GLY A 287 -30.86 12.26 25.96
CA GLY A 287 -29.90 13.22 25.43
C GLY A 287 -29.15 13.93 26.56
N GLU A 288 -27.97 13.43 26.90
CA GLU A 288 -26.99 14.12 27.72
C GLU A 288 -25.63 14.14 27.00
N ILE A 289 -25.08 15.34 26.87
CA ILE A 289 -23.75 15.57 26.28
C ILE A 289 -22.73 15.19 27.36
N TYR A 290 -22.15 14.00 27.24
CA TYR A 290 -20.97 13.63 28.03
C TYR A 290 -19.71 14.11 27.32
N SER A 291 -19.00 15.04 27.96
CA SER A 291 -17.59 15.31 27.68
C SER A 291 -16.78 14.08 28.10
N GLY A 292 -16.59 13.14 27.16
CA GLY A 292 -15.83 11.93 27.39
C GLY A 292 -14.34 12.23 27.54
N GLU A 293 -13.83 12.04 28.75
CA GLU A 293 -12.41 11.81 29.01
C GLU A 293 -11.95 10.64 28.13
N HIS A 294 -10.86 10.84 27.38
CA HIS A 294 -10.23 9.77 26.60
C HIS A 294 -9.86 8.63 27.54
N GLN A 295 -10.64 7.54 27.55
CA GLN A 295 -10.23 6.29 28.17
C GLN A 295 -8.99 5.82 27.40
N ASP A 296 -7.84 5.81 28.08
CA ASP A 296 -6.60 5.23 27.56
C ASP A 296 -6.83 3.72 27.33
N VAL A 297 -7.23 3.36 26.11
CA VAL A 297 -7.44 1.97 25.75
C VAL A 297 -6.06 1.36 25.48
N VAL A 298 -5.68 0.37 26.30
CA VAL A 298 -4.40 -0.35 26.19
C VAL A 298 -4.51 -1.40 25.09
N ASP A 299 -3.53 -1.44 24.18
CA ASP A 299 -3.44 -2.48 23.15
C ASP A 299 -3.10 -3.84 23.79
N PRO A 300 -4.01 -4.84 23.75
CA PRO A 300 -3.78 -6.15 24.36
C PRO A 300 -2.68 -6.97 23.66
N LEU A 301 -2.25 -6.54 22.47
CA LEU A 301 -1.19 -7.19 21.69
C LEU A 301 0.17 -6.53 21.88
N CYS A 302 0.24 -5.40 22.59
CA CYS A 302 1.49 -4.68 22.79
C CYS A 302 1.59 -3.98 24.15
N ASP A 303 2.34 -4.61 25.05
CA ASP A 303 2.65 -4.09 26.39
C ASP A 303 3.54 -2.83 26.37
N GLU A 304 4.22 -2.56 25.25
CA GLU A 304 5.14 -1.43 25.09
C GLU A 304 4.45 -0.14 24.63
N CYS A 305 3.57 -0.20 23.63
CA CYS A 305 2.99 1.01 23.02
C CYS A 305 1.86 1.61 23.84
N ARG A 306 1.07 0.80 24.55
CA ARG A 306 -0.13 1.23 25.33
C ARG A 306 -1.09 2.15 24.56
N ILE A 307 -1.09 2.08 23.24
CA ILE A 307 -1.95 2.87 22.33
C ILE A 307 -2.67 1.88 21.43
N ILE A 308 -4.00 1.88 21.44
CA ILE A 308 -4.76 1.18 20.40
C ILE A 308 -4.57 1.89 19.06
N ARG A 309 -4.11 1.13 18.07
CA ARG A 309 -4.14 1.55 16.67
C ARG A 309 -5.38 0.90 16.04
N PRO A 310 -6.39 1.67 15.62
CA PRO A 310 -7.55 1.10 14.96
C PRO A 310 -7.11 0.44 13.65
N ASP A 311 -7.69 -0.72 13.36
CA ASP A 311 -7.50 -1.35 12.06
C ASP A 311 -8.08 -0.46 10.95
N PRO A 312 -7.39 -0.33 9.81
CA PRO A 312 -7.87 0.45 8.69
C PRO A 312 -9.13 -0.20 8.11
N SER A 313 -10.00 0.61 7.50
CA SER A 313 -11.11 0.04 6.75
C SER A 313 -10.59 -0.73 5.53
N PRO A 314 -11.33 -1.74 5.03
CA PRO A 314 -10.95 -2.42 3.79
C PRO A 314 -10.73 -1.47 2.61
N ASN A 315 -11.44 -0.35 2.56
CA ASN A 315 -11.31 0.67 1.51
C ASN A 315 -9.97 1.42 1.60
N ASP A 316 -9.40 1.61 2.79
CA ASP A 316 -8.09 2.25 2.97
C ASP A 316 -6.93 1.36 2.50
N LEU A 317 -7.18 0.05 2.36
CA LEU A 317 -6.19 -0.94 1.93
C LEU A 317 -6.25 -1.21 0.42
N VAL A 318 -7.21 -0.64 -0.31
CA VAL A 318 -7.46 -0.95 -1.72
C VAL A 318 -7.45 0.30 -2.59
N MET A 319 -6.57 0.31 -3.59
CA MET A 319 -6.67 1.19 -4.75
C MET A 319 -7.23 0.37 -5.93
N TYR A 320 -8.15 0.95 -6.71
CA TYR A 320 -8.77 0.26 -7.83
C TYR A 320 -7.87 0.27 -9.08
N LEU A 321 -6.70 -0.33 -8.93
CA LEU A 321 -5.73 -0.62 -9.99
C LEU A 321 -5.23 -2.06 -9.85
N HIS A 322 -5.32 -2.81 -10.93
CA HIS A 322 -4.97 -4.22 -10.97
C HIS A 322 -4.16 -4.57 -12.22
N ALA A 323 -3.03 -5.25 -12.04
CA ALA A 323 -2.26 -5.85 -13.12
C ALA A 323 -2.96 -7.14 -13.56
N LEU A 324 -3.80 -7.04 -14.59
CA LEU A 324 -4.67 -8.13 -15.03
C LEU A 324 -3.87 -9.23 -15.74
N ARG A 325 -2.92 -8.83 -16.60
CA ARG A 325 -2.21 -9.79 -17.45
C ARG A 325 -0.81 -9.33 -17.82
N TYR A 326 0.09 -10.32 -17.87
CA TYR A 326 1.41 -10.21 -18.48
C TYR A 326 1.56 -11.29 -19.55
N LYS A 327 1.97 -10.87 -20.75
CA LYS A 327 2.17 -11.78 -21.87
C LYS A 327 3.52 -11.55 -22.52
N GLY A 328 4.36 -12.57 -22.48
CA GLY A 328 5.62 -12.63 -23.21
C GLY A 328 5.49 -13.47 -24.48
N ALA A 329 6.63 -13.73 -25.14
CA ALA A 329 6.66 -14.59 -26.33
C ALA A 329 6.30 -16.05 -26.03
N GLU A 330 6.66 -16.54 -24.84
CA GLU A 330 6.58 -17.95 -24.45
C GLU A 330 5.62 -18.19 -23.27
N PHE A 331 5.06 -17.14 -22.68
CA PHE A 331 4.21 -17.24 -21.49
C PHE A 331 3.06 -16.22 -21.51
N GLU A 332 1.96 -16.56 -20.87
CA GLU A 332 0.85 -15.66 -20.60
C GLU A 332 0.29 -15.97 -19.21
N TYR A 333 0.31 -14.98 -18.33
CA TYR A 333 -0.24 -15.08 -16.98
C TYR A 333 -1.33 -14.05 -16.81
N CYS A 334 -2.52 -14.51 -16.41
CA CYS A 334 -3.72 -13.69 -16.26
C CYS A 334 -4.37 -13.98 -14.92
N SER A 335 -4.73 -12.95 -14.17
CA SER A 335 -5.55 -13.06 -12.97
C SER A 335 -7.05 -13.02 -13.33
N LYS A 336 -7.91 -13.31 -12.35
CA LYS A 336 -9.35 -13.04 -12.48
C LYS A 336 -9.61 -11.53 -12.48
N MET A 337 -10.65 -11.11 -13.18
CA MET A 337 -11.14 -9.73 -13.12
C MET A 337 -11.52 -9.39 -11.66
N PRO A 338 -11.02 -8.28 -11.09
CA PRO A 338 -11.41 -7.87 -9.75
C PRO A 338 -12.91 -7.56 -9.66
N ALA A 339 -13.54 -7.87 -8.53
CA ALA A 339 -14.97 -7.60 -8.31
C ALA A 339 -15.35 -6.13 -8.59
N TRP A 340 -14.51 -5.18 -8.18
CA TRP A 340 -14.74 -3.75 -8.40
C TRP A 340 -14.66 -3.33 -9.88
N ALA A 341 -14.14 -4.15 -10.78
CA ALA A 341 -14.04 -3.86 -12.21
C ALA A 341 -15.27 -4.33 -13.02
N HIS A 342 -16.22 -5.01 -12.39
CA HIS A 342 -17.47 -5.39 -13.04
C HIS A 342 -18.42 -4.18 -13.22
N GLU A 343 -19.23 -4.20 -14.27
CA GLU A 343 -20.13 -3.10 -14.62
C GLU A 343 -21.25 -2.90 -13.59
N ASP A 344 -21.78 -4.01 -13.04
CA ASP A 344 -22.82 -4.06 -12.02
C ASP A 344 -22.29 -3.82 -10.60
N TRP A 345 -20.98 -3.62 -10.45
CA TRP A 345 -20.38 -3.36 -9.15
C TRP A 345 -20.88 -2.04 -8.55
N LYS A 346 -21.31 -2.13 -7.30
CA LYS A 346 -21.65 -0.98 -6.45
C LYS A 346 -20.70 -0.97 -5.26
N GLU A 347 -20.19 0.22 -4.97
CA GLU A 347 -19.42 0.48 -3.76
C GLU A 347 -20.35 0.25 -2.56
N THR A 348 -20.03 -0.76 -1.74
CA THR A 348 -20.79 -1.18 -0.56
C THR A 348 -20.45 -0.37 0.67
#